data_AF-A0A8H4V0G4-F1
#
_entry.id   AF-A0A8H4V0G4-F1
#
_cell.length_a   1.000
_cell.length_b   1.000
_cell.length_c   1.000
_cell.angle_alpha   90.00
_cell.angle_beta   90.00
_cell.angle_gamma   90.00
#
_symmetry.space_group_name_H-M   'P 1'
#
loop_
_entity.id
_entity.type
_entity.pdbx_description
1 polymer ?
#
loop_
_entity_poly.entity_id
_entity_poly.type
_entity_poly.pdbx_seq_one_letter_code
_entity_poly.pdbx_strand_id
1 'polypeptide(L)'
;MAETKPNPKPWILNAFAMFSPGHLAPGLWKHPRDQAGDFANLEYWINLAKILEEGKFHGLFLADHLGIYDVYKGPANREPALLSGAQFPIGDP
;
A
#
# COMPACT_ATOMS: atom_id res chain seq x y z
N MET A 1 18.04 39.93 25.01
CA MET A 1 18.43 39.01 23.92
C MET A 1 17.15 38.40 23.38
N ALA A 2 16.89 38.47 22.07
CA ALA A 2 15.65 37.94 21.50
C ALA A 2 15.73 36.40 21.42
N GLU A 3 14.74 35.71 22.00
CA GLU A 3 14.59 34.26 21.87
C GLU A 3 14.28 33.91 20.40
N THR A 4 15.14 33.10 19.78
CA THR A 4 14.88 32.52 18.47
C THR A 4 13.91 31.35 18.64
N LYS A 5 12.72 31.43 18.05
CA LYS A 5 11.81 30.29 17.99
C LYS A 5 12.48 29.13 17.23
N PRO A 6 12.44 27.89 17.75
CA PRO A 6 13.02 26.75 17.04
C PRO A 6 12.27 26.53 15.72
N ASN A 7 13.03 26.24 14.66
CA ASN A 7 12.46 25.91 13.36
C ASN A 7 11.63 24.62 13.50
N PRO A 8 10.40 24.54 12.97
CA PRO A 8 9.59 23.34 13.08
C PRO A 8 10.31 22.15 12.42
N LYS A 9 10.34 21.02 13.11
CA LYS A 9 10.92 19.79 12.57
C LYS A 9 10.12 19.34 11.34
N PRO A 10 10.77 19.06 10.20
CA PRO A 10 10.09 18.55 9.02
C PRO A 10 9.37 17.23 9.30
N TRP A 11 8.23 17.01 8.63
CA TRP A 11 7.52 15.73 8.67
C TRP A 11 8.22 14.70 7.79
N ILE A 12 8.28 13.46 8.28
CA ILE A 12 8.68 12.31 7.47
C ILE A 12 7.41 11.74 6.82
N LEU A 13 7.43 11.65 5.49
CA LEU A 13 6.32 11.18 4.68
C LEU A 13 6.73 9.91 3.95
N ASN A 14 6.10 8.78 4.26
CA ASN A 14 6.26 7.53 3.54
C ASN A 14 4.96 7.16 2.84
N ALA A 15 5.04 6.67 1.61
CA ALA A 15 3.92 6.02 0.95
C ALA A 15 3.82 4.58 1.44
N PHE A 16 2.61 4.12 1.74
CA PHE A 16 2.40 2.80 2.30
C PHE A 16 1.69 1.90 1.30
N ALA A 17 2.41 0.89 0.81
CA ALA A 17 1.95 -0.02 -0.24
C ALA A 17 2.24 -1.48 0.14
N MET A 18 1.76 -2.40 -0.69
CA MET A 18 1.90 -3.84 -0.51
C MET A 18 1.85 -4.48 -1.90
N PHE A 19 2.62 -5.54 -2.14
CA PHE A 19 2.60 -6.26 -3.42
C PHE A 19 1.33 -7.11 -3.56
N SER A 20 0.18 -6.44 -3.66
CA SER A 20 -1.17 -7.03 -3.67
C SER A 20 -2.14 -6.06 -4.34
N PRO A 21 -3.23 -6.54 -4.96
CA PRO A 21 -4.23 -5.66 -5.57
C PRO A 21 -5.00 -4.80 -4.56
N GLY A 22 -5.07 -5.22 -3.29
CA GLY A 22 -5.72 -4.46 -2.23
C GLY A 22 -4.95 -4.54 -0.92
N HIS A 23 -4.68 -3.39 -0.31
CA HIS A 23 -3.97 -3.28 0.97
C HIS A 23 -4.90 -2.92 2.12
N LEU A 24 -5.32 -1.65 2.21
CA LEU A 24 -6.16 -1.13 3.30
C LEU A 24 -7.63 -0.93 2.89
N ALA A 25 -7.93 -0.95 1.60
CA ALA A 25 -9.26 -0.71 1.04
C ALA A 25 -9.74 -1.88 0.17
N PRO A 26 -10.28 -2.96 0.77
CA PRO A 26 -10.76 -4.12 0.03
C PRO A 26 -11.81 -3.75 -1.01
N GLY A 27 -11.65 -4.27 -2.24
CA GLY A 27 -12.55 -4.04 -3.37
C GLY A 27 -12.33 -2.74 -4.15
N LEU A 28 -11.55 -1.77 -3.64
CA LEU A 28 -11.34 -0.49 -4.32
C LEU A 28 -10.58 -0.63 -5.65
N TRP A 29 -9.78 -1.68 -5.79
CA TRP A 29 -9.09 -2.06 -7.03
C TRP A 29 -10.02 -2.20 -8.26
N LYS A 30 -11.33 -2.40 -8.05
CA LYS A 30 -12.33 -2.46 -9.12
C LYS A 30 -12.74 -1.07 -9.63
N HIS A 31 -12.40 -0.01 -8.92
CA HIS A 31 -12.73 1.35 -9.34
C HIS A 31 -11.99 1.68 -10.65
N PRO A 32 -12.63 2.28 -11.66
CA PRO A 32 -12.04 2.50 -13.00
C PRO A 32 -10.83 3.46 -13.04
N ARG A 33 -10.45 4.03 -11.90
CA ARG A 33 -9.28 4.91 -11.74
C ARG A 33 -8.20 4.28 -10.88
N ASP A 34 -8.49 3.14 -10.26
CA ASP A 34 -7.52 2.43 -9.44
C ASP A 34 -6.63 1.61 -10.38
N GLN A 35 -5.32 1.64 -10.13
CA GLN A 35 -4.31 0.91 -10.91
C GLN A 35 -3.65 -0.20 -10.08
N ALA A 36 -4.05 -0.40 -8.82
CA ALA A 36 -3.46 -1.42 -7.96
C ALA A 36 -3.70 -2.85 -8.49
N GLY A 37 -4.69 -3.04 -9.37
CA GLY A 37 -4.86 -4.31 -10.10
C GLY A 37 -3.64 -4.72 -10.95
N ASP A 38 -2.81 -3.75 -11.35
CA ASP A 38 -1.57 -3.97 -12.11
C ASP A 38 -0.34 -4.21 -11.21
N PHE A 39 -0.51 -4.51 -9.92
CA PHE A 39 0.57 -4.73 -8.95
C PHE A 39 1.65 -5.75 -9.41
N ALA A 40 1.31 -6.69 -10.28
CA ALA A 40 2.26 -7.67 -10.82
C ALA A 40 3.11 -7.12 -11.99
N ASN A 41 2.83 -5.90 -12.46
CA ASN A 41 3.57 -5.22 -13.52
C ASN A 41 4.70 -4.36 -12.92
N LEU A 42 5.94 -4.56 -13.36
CA LEU A 42 7.09 -3.78 -12.90
C LEU A 42 6.95 -2.27 -13.19
N GLU A 43 6.33 -1.91 -14.32
CA GLU A 43 6.13 -0.50 -14.69
C GLU A 43 5.22 0.24 -13.71
N TYR A 44 4.28 -0.46 -13.06
CA TYR A 44 3.45 0.13 -12.00
C TYR A 44 4.32 0.66 -10.85
N TRP A 45 5.26 -0.16 -10.37
CA TRP A 45 6.17 0.20 -9.28
C TRP A 45 7.19 1.27 -9.67
N ILE A 46 7.75 1.20 -10.88
CA ILE A 46 8.66 2.23 -11.39
C ILE A 46 7.95 3.59 -11.45
N ASN A 47 6.71 3.62 -11.97
CA ASN A 47 5.94 4.86 -12.07
C ASN A 47 5.54 5.40 -10.69
N LEU A 48 5.16 4.53 -9.75
CA LEU A 48 4.92 4.93 -8.37
C LEU A 48 6.17 5.57 -7.74
N ALA A 49 7.34 4.94 -7.88
CA ALA A 49 8.60 5.48 -7.35
C ALA A 49 8.90 6.89 -7.90
N LYS A 50 8.75 7.11 -9.22
CA LYS A 50 8.93 8.43 -9.84
C LYS A 50 7.99 9.49 -9.27
N ILE A 51 6.71 9.15 -9.07
CA ILE A 51 5.71 10.06 -8.48
C ILE A 51 6.11 10.44 -7.04
N LEU A 52 6.59 9.47 -6.26
CA LEU A 52 7.02 9.69 -4.88
C LEU A 52 8.28 10.57 -4.79
N GLU A 53 9.26 10.35 -5.67
CA GLU A 53 10.47 11.19 -5.78
C GLU A 53 10.16 12.63 -6.20
N GLU A 54 9.22 12.83 -7.14
CA GLU A 54 8.72 14.14 -7.52
C GLU A 54 8.05 14.84 -6.32
N GLY A 55 7.21 14.10 -5.59
CA GLY A 55 6.50 14.55 -4.39
C GLY A 55 7.35 14.70 -3.11
N LYS A 56 8.67 14.43 -3.17
CA LYS A 56 9.60 14.51 -2.03
C LYS A 56 9.21 13.63 -0.83
N PHE A 57 8.61 12.47 -1.12
CA PHE A 57 8.44 11.43 -0.11
C PHE A 57 9.80 10.90 0.33
N HIS A 58 9.89 10.50 1.60
CA HIS A 58 11.10 9.97 2.22
C HIS A 58 11.32 8.50 1.88
N GLY A 59 10.24 7.77 1.59
CA GLY A 59 10.32 6.37 1.25
C GLY A 59 8.99 5.78 0.80
N LEU A 60 9.13 4.60 0.19
CA LEU A 60 8.05 3.65 -0.04
C LEU A 60 8.18 2.55 1.01
N PHE A 61 7.17 2.40 1.85
CA PHE A 61 7.09 1.33 2.84
C PHE A 61 6.22 0.20 2.27
N LEU A 62 6.79 -1.00 2.14
CA LEU A 62 6.11 -2.18 1.64
C LEU A 62 5.75 -3.11 2.80
N ALA A 63 4.45 -3.34 3.01
CA ALA A 63 3.95 -4.37 3.93
C ALA A 63 4.03 -5.76 3.29
N ASP A 64 4.05 -6.80 4.13
CA ASP A 64 4.02 -8.19 3.70
C ASP A 64 3.42 -9.12 4.77
N HIS A 65 2.89 -10.28 4.32
CA HIS A 65 2.52 -11.42 5.16
C HIS A 65 2.55 -12.74 4.36
N LEU A 66 2.62 -13.86 5.06
CA LEU A 66 2.70 -15.19 4.41
C LEU A 66 1.35 -15.94 4.35
N GLY A 67 0.27 -15.31 4.83
CA GLY A 67 -1.02 -15.94 5.03
C GLY A 67 -2.16 -15.20 4.33
N ILE A 68 -3.32 -15.85 4.29
CA ILE A 68 -4.57 -15.24 3.82
C ILE A 68 -5.50 -15.02 5.01
N TYR A 69 -6.24 -13.91 5.01
CA TYR A 69 -7.28 -13.68 6.01
C TYR A 69 -8.41 -14.70 5.87
N ASP A 70 -8.61 -15.53 6.89
CA ASP A 70 -9.52 -16.69 6.83
C ASP A 70 -10.41 -16.89 8.08
N VAL A 71 -10.51 -15.88 8.94
CA VAL A 71 -11.28 -15.94 10.21
C VAL A 71 -12.74 -15.48 10.02
N TYR A 72 -12.97 -14.51 9.14
CA TYR A 72 -14.28 -13.89 8.99
C TYR A 72 -15.29 -14.88 8.40
N LYS A 73 -16.46 -15.03 9.04
CA LYS A 73 -17.51 -16.01 8.71
C LYS A 73 -17.09 -17.48 8.89
N GLY A 74 -16.22 -17.75 9.85
CA GLY A 74 -15.84 -19.12 10.25
C GLY A 74 -14.36 -19.41 9.97
N PRO A 75 -13.76 -20.36 10.70
CA PRO A 75 -12.36 -20.70 10.52
C PRO A 75 -12.09 -21.24 9.11
N ALA A 76 -10.91 -20.91 8.56
CA ALA A 76 -10.48 -21.27 7.21
C ALA A 76 -11.35 -20.73 6.07
N ASN A 77 -12.19 -19.71 6.31
CA ASN A 77 -13.01 -19.08 5.28
C ASN A 77 -12.26 -17.96 4.55
N ARG A 78 -11.64 -18.31 3.42
CA ARG A 78 -10.84 -17.42 2.58
C ARG A 78 -11.65 -16.61 1.56
N GLU A 79 -12.89 -17.02 1.32
CA GLU A 79 -13.72 -16.50 0.22
C GLU A 79 -13.88 -14.97 0.27
N PRO A 80 -14.15 -14.32 1.42
CA PRO A 80 -14.28 -12.86 1.48
C PRO A 80 -12.98 -12.13 1.09
N ALA A 81 -11.82 -12.66 1.50
CA ALA A 81 -10.53 -12.06 1.18
C ALA A 81 -10.22 -12.17 -0.32
N LEU A 82 -10.46 -13.34 -0.91
CA LEU A 82 -10.27 -13.58 -2.34
C LEU A 82 -11.15 -12.69 -3.21
N LEU A 83 -12.45 -12.60 -2.92
CA LEU A 83 -13.40 -11.82 -3.73
C LEU A 83 -13.15 -10.31 -3.68
N SER A 84 -12.61 -9.83 -2.56
CA SER A 84 -12.32 -8.42 -2.34
C SER A 84 -10.88 -8.03 -2.69
N GLY A 85 -10.00 -9.00 -2.97
CA GLY A 85 -8.57 -8.75 -3.16
C GLY A 85 -7.89 -8.22 -1.89
N ALA A 86 -8.36 -8.63 -0.70
CA ALA A 86 -7.84 -8.14 0.56
C ALA A 86 -6.49 -8.81 0.89
N GLN A 87 -5.40 -8.10 0.56
CA GLN A 87 -4.02 -8.52 0.81
C GLN A 87 -3.66 -9.89 0.20
N PHE A 88 -4.41 -10.30 -0.82
CA PHE A 88 -4.21 -11.55 -1.54
C PHE A 88 -4.75 -11.42 -2.98
N PRO A 89 -4.06 -11.98 -4.00
CA PRO A 89 -2.73 -12.61 -3.94
C PRO A 89 -1.65 -11.61 -3.50
N ILE A 90 -0.55 -12.14 -2.97
CA ILE A 90 0.60 -11.35 -2.54
C ILE A 90 1.89 -11.89 -3.18
N GLY A 91 2.78 -11.00 -3.60
CA GLY A 91 4.13 -11.32 -4.07
C GLY A 91 5.20 -10.90 -3.08
N ASP A 92 6.43 -11.38 -3.30
CA ASP A 92 7.61 -11.00 -2.52
C ASP A 92 7.98 -9.53 -2.80
N PRO A 93 8.05 -8.65 -1.78
CA PRO A 93 8.28 -7.22 -1.93
C PRO A 93 9.72 -6.80 -2.26
#